data_AF-A0A9D0VCW9-F1
#
_entry.id   AF-A0A9D0VCW9-F1
#
_cell.length_a   1.000
_cell.length_b   1.000
_cell.length_c   1.000
_cell.angle_alpha   90.00
_cell.angle_beta   90.00
_cell.angle_gamma   90.00
#
_symmetry.space_group_name_H-M   'P 1'
#
loop_
_entity.id
_entity.type
_entity.pdbx_description
1 polymer ?
#
loop_
_entity_poly.entity_id
_entity_poly.type
_entity_poly.pdbx_seq_one_letter_code
_entity_poly.pdbx_strand_id
1 'polypeptide(L)'
;MMKTRRNGSMPMSRAYPRRSPAATPATARHDLCPIASLPTRGRWGVHVLAGQVSGSTDVVKHFLNPPNWFTTASIFCSVYALAIVLAAAGHGGVGPEVMSRACVLVIFGGIFDLLDGRVARMTNRYTDFGVQLDSIADVIGFGLAPALLAWVWALQDAGPMGIVATIWYVVCASFRLARFNVDAVDRSWPLEGHSKGLTTTMAGGSLVTFVWVANGYGARWIIPSWLPVLAVASLGWLMISSIPFRNFKDLRDNRRARRILALSLAACLLGAVVLDPSMWWGVGAALYLTAGLADGVVTAIWHRRLRNALLIDALEEAWAEGLDTDEEYEGSLR
;
A
#
# COMPACT_ATOMS: atom_id res chain seq x y z
N MET A 1 31.54 58.87 -25.68
CA MET A 1 32.13 57.75 -26.46
C MET A 1 30.99 56.84 -26.92
N MET A 2 30.53 56.97 -28.17
CA MET A 2 30.60 55.93 -29.24
C MET A 2 30.08 54.55 -28.80
N LYS A 3 29.13 53.87 -29.47
CA LYS A 3 28.89 53.75 -30.93
C LYS A 3 27.56 52.99 -31.22
N THR A 4 26.77 53.50 -32.20
CA THR A 4 26.06 52.82 -33.32
C THR A 4 25.11 51.62 -33.07
N ARG A 5 23.77 51.68 -33.32
CA ARG A 5 22.96 51.70 -34.59
C ARG A 5 23.00 50.45 -35.50
N ARG A 6 21.85 49.76 -35.66
CA ARG A 6 21.07 49.41 -36.90
C ARG A 6 20.17 48.17 -36.62
N ASN A 7 18.84 48.28 -36.55
CA ASN A 7 17.81 48.32 -37.61
C ASN A 7 17.80 47.16 -38.63
N GLY A 8 16.68 46.45 -38.70
CA GLY A 8 15.97 46.24 -39.98
C GLY A 8 15.59 44.82 -40.42
N SER A 9 14.31 44.46 -40.19
CA SER A 9 13.33 43.89 -41.15
C SER A 9 13.59 42.57 -41.92
N MET A 10 12.65 41.62 -41.74
CA MET A 10 12.20 40.57 -42.69
C MET A 10 11.66 41.17 -44.02
N PRO A 11 11.62 40.45 -45.19
CA PRO A 11 10.53 39.49 -45.50
C PRO A 11 10.80 38.33 -46.52
N MET A 12 9.89 37.34 -46.49
CA MET A 12 9.29 36.50 -47.56
C MET A 12 10.08 35.85 -48.75
N SER A 13 9.82 34.52 -48.87
CA SER A 13 9.39 33.76 -50.08
C SER A 13 10.37 32.87 -50.89
N ARG A 14 9.81 31.71 -51.29
CA ARG A 14 10.09 30.80 -52.43
C ARG A 14 11.41 29.98 -52.45
N ALA A 15 11.28 28.65 -52.54
CA ALA A 15 11.35 27.89 -53.80
C ALA A 15 11.48 26.36 -53.58
N TYR A 16 10.70 25.60 -54.35
CA TYR A 16 10.80 24.16 -54.62
C TYR A 16 12.00 23.83 -55.54
N PRO A 17 12.39 22.54 -55.65
CA PRO A 17 12.72 21.99 -56.96
C PRO A 17 11.86 20.77 -57.34
N ARG A 18 11.28 20.82 -58.54
CA ARG A 18 10.91 19.67 -59.40
C ARG A 18 12.20 19.15 -60.07
N ARG A 19 12.38 17.91 -60.56
CA ARG A 19 11.59 17.14 -61.55
C ARG A 19 12.24 15.74 -61.76
N SER A 20 11.41 14.73 -62.04
CA SER A 20 11.69 13.38 -62.60
C SER A 20 12.25 13.44 -64.05
N PRO A 21 12.58 12.35 -64.81
CA PRO A 21 11.76 11.13 -65.07
C PRO A 21 12.56 9.80 -65.22
N ALA A 22 11.96 8.61 -65.11
CA ALA A 22 11.47 7.73 -66.20
C ALA A 22 11.41 6.30 -65.60
N ALA A 23 10.61 5.30 -65.97
CA ALA A 23 9.50 5.10 -66.89
C ALA A 23 8.75 3.82 -66.41
N THR A 24 7.43 3.79 -66.62
CA THR A 24 6.49 2.65 -66.58
C THR A 24 6.76 1.64 -67.72
N PRO A 25 6.03 0.51 -67.93
CA PRO A 25 4.66 0.14 -67.49
C PRO A 25 4.59 -1.34 -66.99
N ALA A 26 3.50 -2.06 -66.73
CA ALA A 26 2.05 -2.02 -66.96
C ALA A 26 1.47 -3.05 -65.93
N THR A 27 0.24 -3.00 -65.39
CA THR A 27 -1.04 -3.11 -66.07
C THR A 27 -2.14 -2.92 -65.01
N ALA A 28 -3.23 -2.29 -65.45
CA ALA A 28 -4.41 -1.94 -64.68
C ALA A 28 -5.27 -3.15 -64.28
N ARG A 29 -6.04 -3.01 -63.19
CA ARG A 29 -7.48 -3.29 -63.21
C ARG A 29 -8.20 -2.41 -62.19
N HIS A 30 -9.34 -1.96 -62.67
CA HIS A 30 -10.23 -0.94 -62.16
C HIS A 30 -11.34 -1.59 -61.31
N ASP A 31 -11.87 -0.78 -60.40
CA ASP A 31 -13.29 -0.65 -60.07
C ASP A 31 -13.95 -1.50 -58.95
N LEU A 32 -14.64 -0.72 -58.09
CA LEU A 32 -15.86 -0.98 -57.31
C LEU A 32 -15.71 -1.32 -55.83
N CYS A 33 -15.90 -0.27 -55.02
CA CYS A 33 -16.52 -0.34 -53.71
C CYS A 33 -18.06 -0.43 -53.90
N PRO A 34 -18.77 -1.21 -53.08
CA PRO A 34 -19.94 -0.60 -52.43
C PRO A 34 -20.06 -0.95 -50.94
N ILE A 35 -20.66 0.03 -50.27
CA ILE A 35 -21.05 0.15 -48.86
C ILE A 35 -22.07 -0.93 -48.43
N ALA A 36 -22.03 -1.27 -47.13
CA ALA A 36 -23.02 -1.92 -46.25
C ALA A 36 -22.49 -3.25 -45.69
N SER A 37 -22.37 -3.48 -44.38
CA SER A 37 -23.25 -3.08 -43.28
C SER A 37 -22.52 -3.19 -41.93
N LEU A 38 -22.73 -2.21 -41.06
CA LEU A 38 -22.52 -2.33 -39.62
C LEU A 38 -23.66 -3.17 -39.03
N PRO A 39 -23.37 -4.07 -38.07
CA PRO A 39 -24.20 -4.23 -36.89
C PRO A 39 -23.51 -3.56 -35.71
N THR A 40 -24.26 -2.66 -35.12
CA THR A 40 -24.01 -1.94 -33.89
C THR A 40 -24.01 -2.88 -32.67
N ARG A 41 -23.23 -2.47 -31.67
CA ARG A 41 -23.40 -2.72 -30.23
C ARG A 41 -23.38 -4.17 -29.73
N GLY A 42 -22.37 -4.45 -28.90
CA GLY A 42 -22.59 -5.20 -27.67
C GLY A 42 -21.38 -5.91 -27.08
N ARG A 43 -20.86 -5.33 -25.99
CA ARG A 43 -20.23 -6.02 -24.85
C ARG A 43 -18.79 -6.56 -25.00
N TRP A 44 -17.90 -5.85 -24.30
CA TRP A 44 -16.72 -6.33 -23.57
C TRP A 44 -15.70 -7.13 -24.39
N GLY A 45 -14.87 -6.40 -25.13
CA GLY A 45 -13.53 -6.86 -25.46
C GLY A 45 -12.70 -6.98 -24.18
N VAL A 46 -12.68 -8.18 -23.59
CA VAL A 46 -11.61 -8.55 -22.67
C VAL A 46 -10.38 -8.75 -23.54
N HIS A 47 -9.54 -7.71 -23.66
CA HIS A 47 -8.15 -7.92 -24.01
C HIS A 47 -7.51 -8.68 -22.84
N VAL A 48 -7.72 -10.00 -22.82
CA VAL A 48 -6.86 -10.92 -22.08
C VAL A 48 -5.51 -10.74 -22.73
N LEU A 49 -4.63 -9.98 -22.07
CA LEU A 49 -3.21 -9.99 -22.39
C LEU A 49 -2.79 -11.45 -22.30
N ALA A 50 -2.55 -12.05 -23.46
CA ALA A 50 -1.89 -13.32 -23.59
C ALA A 50 -0.48 -13.14 -23.01
N GLY A 51 -0.37 -13.30 -21.69
CA GLY A 51 0.90 -13.45 -21.01
C GLY A 51 1.55 -14.68 -21.59
N GLN A 52 2.62 -14.50 -22.36
CA GLN A 52 3.50 -15.58 -22.74
C GLN A 52 3.99 -16.25 -21.46
N VAL A 53 3.48 -17.44 -21.17
CA VAL A 53 4.06 -18.34 -20.17
C VAL A 53 5.38 -18.82 -20.75
N SER A 54 6.44 -18.05 -20.49
CA SER A 54 7.82 -18.42 -20.81
C SER A 54 8.21 -19.63 -19.95
N GLY A 55 8.58 -20.69 -20.67
CA GLY A 55 9.42 -21.83 -20.28
C GLY A 55 9.58 -22.22 -18.81
N SER A 56 9.36 -23.52 -18.57
CA SER A 56 9.73 -24.33 -17.38
C SER A 56 11.17 -24.14 -16.84
N THR A 57 12.02 -23.32 -17.45
CA THR A 57 13.36 -22.93 -16.98
C THR A 57 13.39 -21.67 -16.10
N ASP A 58 12.27 -20.95 -15.95
CA ASP A 58 12.21 -19.68 -15.22
C ASP A 58 11.92 -19.83 -13.71
N VAL A 59 11.40 -20.99 -13.28
CA VAL A 59 11.12 -21.28 -11.86
C VAL A 59 12.41 -21.28 -11.03
N VAL A 60 13.48 -21.87 -11.54
CA VAL A 60 14.79 -21.93 -10.84
C VAL A 60 15.42 -20.53 -10.75
N LYS A 61 15.22 -19.67 -11.76
CA LYS A 61 15.68 -18.27 -11.73
C LYS A 61 14.89 -17.42 -10.74
N HIS A 62 13.59 -17.66 -10.60
CA HIS A 62 12.77 -17.05 -9.55
C HIS A 62 13.17 -17.55 -8.16
N PHE A 63 13.47 -18.84 -8.02
CA PHE A 63 13.99 -19.40 -6.77
C PHE A 63 15.37 -18.83 -6.41
N LEU A 64 16.27 -18.62 -7.37
CA LEU A 64 17.63 -18.10 -7.14
C LEU A 64 17.69 -16.56 -6.97
N ASN A 65 16.56 -15.85 -7.05
CA ASN A 65 16.56 -14.40 -6.93
C ASN A 65 16.73 -13.97 -5.45
N PRO A 66 17.78 -13.23 -5.07
CA PRO A 66 18.06 -12.91 -3.67
C PRO A 66 16.90 -12.30 -2.86
N PRO A 67 16.07 -11.39 -3.41
CA PRO A 67 14.90 -10.86 -2.69
C PRO A 67 13.94 -11.96 -2.25
N ASN A 68 13.67 -12.95 -3.10
CA ASN A 68 12.71 -14.02 -2.81
C ASN A 68 13.18 -14.93 -1.66
N TRP A 69 14.49 -15.04 -1.41
CA TRP A 69 15.03 -15.75 -0.24
C TRP A 69 14.74 -15.02 1.06
N PHE A 70 14.82 -13.68 1.05
CA PHE A 70 14.47 -12.87 2.22
C PHE A 70 12.96 -12.93 2.51
N THR A 71 12.11 -12.86 1.49
CA THR A 71 10.66 -13.05 1.63
C THR A 71 10.34 -14.45 2.17
N THR A 72 11.03 -15.48 1.67
CA THR A 72 10.86 -16.86 2.17
C THR A 72 11.34 -17.01 3.62
N ALA A 73 12.41 -16.31 4.01
CA ALA A 73 12.87 -16.27 5.40
C ALA A 73 11.85 -15.58 6.32
N SER A 74 11.18 -14.52 5.85
CA SER A 74 10.07 -13.87 6.58
C SER A 74 8.92 -14.86 6.84
N ILE A 75 8.52 -15.62 5.82
CA ILE A 75 7.51 -16.68 5.95
C ILE A 75 7.97 -17.74 6.96
N PHE A 76 9.22 -18.20 6.86
CA PHE A 76 9.77 -19.20 7.78
C PHE A 76 9.71 -18.73 9.24
N CYS A 77 10.13 -17.50 9.52
CA CYS A 77 10.06 -16.93 10.87
C CYS A 77 8.63 -16.89 11.41
N SER A 78 7.68 -16.48 10.57
CA SER A 78 6.27 -16.36 10.94
C SER A 78 5.61 -17.71 11.20
N VAL A 79 5.84 -18.69 10.33
CA VAL A 79 5.33 -20.05 10.49
C VAL A 79 5.99 -20.75 11.67
N TYR A 80 7.30 -20.56 11.87
CA TYR A 80 8.01 -21.13 13.01
C TYR A 80 7.49 -20.56 14.35
N ALA A 81 7.21 -19.25 14.42
CA ALA A 81 6.58 -18.62 15.57
C ALA A 81 5.23 -19.27 15.90
N LEU A 82 4.40 -19.55 14.88
CA LEU A 82 3.14 -20.25 15.07
C LEU A 82 3.32 -21.70 15.53
N ALA A 83 4.26 -22.42 14.93
CA ALA A 83 4.53 -23.81 15.26
C ALA A 83 4.92 -23.97 16.74
N ILE A 84 5.81 -23.12 17.26
CA ILE A 84 6.24 -23.23 18.67
C ILE A 84 5.11 -22.91 19.65
N VAL A 85 4.23 -21.96 19.31
CA VAL A 85 3.09 -21.57 20.16
C VAL A 85 2.01 -22.63 20.16
N LEU A 86 1.67 -23.17 18.99
CA LEU A 86 0.68 -24.24 18.87
C LEU A 86 1.17 -25.54 19.52
N ALA A 87 2.45 -25.87 19.35
CA ALA A 87 3.05 -27.02 20.03
C ALA A 87 3.00 -26.86 21.56
N ALA A 88 3.36 -25.69 22.09
CA ALA A 88 3.28 -25.42 23.52
C ALA A 88 1.83 -25.45 24.04
N ALA A 89 0.88 -24.92 23.27
CA ALA A 89 -0.55 -24.97 23.62
C ALA A 89 -1.05 -26.43 23.76
N GLY A 90 -0.55 -27.35 22.91
CA GLY A 90 -0.87 -28.77 22.98
C GLY A 90 -0.29 -29.52 24.18
N HIS A 91 0.79 -29.01 24.80
CA HIS A 91 1.52 -29.69 25.89
C HIS A 91 1.20 -29.16 27.30
N GLY A 92 0.06 -28.49 27.49
CA GLY A 92 -0.38 -28.03 28.81
C GLY A 92 -0.34 -26.50 29.01
N GLY A 93 -0.18 -25.74 27.92
CA GLY A 93 -0.29 -24.29 27.91
C GLY A 93 1.00 -23.58 27.51
N VAL A 94 0.86 -22.31 27.10
CA VAL A 94 1.98 -21.53 26.60
C VAL A 94 2.62 -20.74 27.74
N GLY A 95 3.86 -21.11 28.09
CA GLY A 95 4.67 -20.35 29.04
C GLY A 95 5.08 -18.97 28.51
N PRO A 96 5.37 -18.00 29.39
CA PRO A 96 5.69 -16.62 28.99
C PRO A 96 6.94 -16.53 28.12
N GLU A 97 7.91 -17.43 28.32
CA GLU A 97 9.13 -17.53 27.51
C GLU A 97 8.85 -17.92 26.06
N VAL A 98 7.99 -18.92 25.84
CA VAL A 98 7.65 -19.41 24.50
C VAL A 98 6.88 -18.33 23.73
N MET A 99 5.91 -17.69 24.39
CA MET A 99 5.16 -16.58 23.80
C MET A 99 6.09 -15.43 23.41
N SER A 100 7.04 -15.05 24.28
CA SER A 100 7.99 -13.97 24.01
C SER A 100 8.90 -14.30 22.82
N ARG A 101 9.40 -15.55 22.72
CA ARG A 101 10.19 -16.00 21.56
C ARG A 101 9.39 -15.94 20.25
N ALA A 102 8.12 -16.30 20.29
CA ALA A 102 7.25 -16.25 19.12
C ALA A 102 7.02 -14.80 18.65
N CYS A 103 6.77 -13.87 19.58
CA CYS A 103 6.67 -12.44 19.25
C CYS A 103 7.95 -11.90 18.61
N VAL A 104 9.11 -12.25 19.17
CA VAL A 104 10.42 -11.86 18.63
C VAL A 104 10.61 -12.40 17.21
N LEU A 105 10.26 -13.67 16.95
CA LEU A 105 10.36 -14.28 15.62
C LEU A 105 9.51 -13.55 14.57
N VAL A 106 8.27 -13.14 14.91
CA VAL A 106 7.43 -12.38 13.97
C VAL A 106 8.03 -11.01 13.67
N ILE A 107 8.60 -10.33 14.68
CA ILE A 107 9.32 -9.06 14.48
C ILE A 107 10.52 -9.26 13.55
N PHE A 108 11.30 -10.33 13.75
CA PHE A 108 12.40 -10.68 12.84
C PHE A 108 11.91 -10.96 11.42
N GLY A 109 10.78 -11.65 11.26
CA GLY A 109 10.12 -11.84 9.96
C GLY A 109 9.87 -10.52 9.26
N GLY A 110 9.33 -9.54 9.98
CA GLY A 110 9.12 -8.19 9.46
C GLY A 110 10.39 -7.41 9.12
N ILE A 111 11.52 -7.70 9.77
CA ILE A 111 12.81 -7.13 9.37
C ILE A 111 13.27 -7.72 8.04
N PHE A 112 13.09 -9.03 7.82
CA PHE A 112 13.45 -9.68 6.56
C PHE A 112 12.61 -9.18 5.39
N ASP A 113 11.31 -8.94 5.63
CA ASP A 113 10.38 -8.30 4.70
C ASP A 113 10.86 -6.89 4.30
N LEU A 114 11.23 -6.04 5.27
CA LEU A 114 11.78 -4.72 4.96
C LEU A 114 13.10 -4.78 4.18
N LEU A 115 13.90 -5.83 4.40
CA LEU A 115 15.17 -6.04 3.69
C LEU A 115 14.93 -6.49 2.25
N ASP A 116 13.95 -7.36 1.97
CA ASP A 116 13.67 -7.83 0.62
C ASP A 116 13.30 -6.67 -0.32
N GLY A 117 12.48 -5.72 0.18
CA GLY A 117 12.03 -4.57 -0.56
C GLY A 117 13.14 -3.53 -0.74
N ARG A 118 14.22 -3.58 0.05
CA ARG A 118 15.44 -2.79 -0.21
C ARG A 118 16.37 -3.49 -1.17
N VAL A 119 16.57 -4.79 -1.03
CA VAL A 119 17.45 -5.58 -1.89
C VAL A 119 16.91 -5.61 -3.32
N ALA A 120 15.59 -5.75 -3.52
CA ALA A 120 14.96 -5.68 -4.84
C ALA A 120 15.22 -4.33 -5.54
N ARG A 121 15.14 -3.22 -4.78
CA ARG A 121 15.44 -1.88 -5.30
C ARG A 121 16.92 -1.65 -5.62
N MET A 122 17.82 -2.16 -4.78
CA MET A 122 19.26 -2.03 -4.98
C MET A 122 19.76 -2.91 -6.13
N THR A 123 19.19 -4.10 -6.29
CA THR A 123 19.57 -5.04 -7.35
C THR A 123 18.86 -4.77 -8.67
N ASN A 124 17.90 -3.83 -8.70
CA ASN A 124 17.08 -3.49 -9.86
C ASN A 124 16.36 -4.71 -10.46
N ARG A 125 16.05 -5.71 -9.61
CA ARG A 125 15.38 -6.96 -9.98
C ARG A 125 13.95 -6.95 -9.43
N TYR A 126 13.05 -6.29 -10.14
CA TYR A 126 11.61 -6.34 -9.86
C TYR A 126 10.98 -7.42 -10.73
N THR A 127 10.25 -8.34 -10.11
CA THR A 127 9.54 -9.42 -10.81
C THR A 127 8.11 -9.46 -10.29
N ASP A 128 7.13 -9.62 -11.17
CA ASP A 128 5.70 -9.70 -10.78
C ASP A 128 5.45 -10.86 -9.81
N PHE A 129 6.18 -11.96 -9.98
CA PHE A 129 6.15 -13.09 -9.04
C PHE A 129 6.56 -12.68 -7.62
N GLY A 130 7.64 -11.91 -7.47
CA GLY A 130 8.12 -11.43 -6.18
C GLY A 130 7.13 -10.51 -5.48
N VAL A 131 6.41 -9.66 -6.23
CA VAL A 131 5.34 -8.80 -5.68
C VAL A 131 4.18 -9.62 -5.13
N GLN A 132 3.80 -10.70 -5.82
CA GLN A 132 2.76 -11.62 -5.32
C GLN A 132 3.23 -12.42 -4.11
N LEU A 133 4.49 -12.85 -4.11
CA LEU A 133 5.09 -13.59 -2.99
C LEU A 133 5.17 -12.72 -1.71
N ASP A 134 5.57 -11.46 -1.85
CA ASP A 134 5.58 -10.43 -0.79
C ASP A 134 4.19 -10.27 -0.15
N SER A 135 3.15 -10.14 -0.99
CA SER A 135 1.77 -10.04 -0.51
C SER A 135 1.31 -11.28 0.29
N ILE A 136 1.74 -12.49 -0.12
CA ILE A 136 1.43 -13.73 0.60
C ILE A 136 2.21 -13.79 1.93
N ALA A 137 3.48 -13.40 1.91
CA ALA A 137 4.31 -13.33 3.11
C ALA A 137 3.72 -12.35 4.13
N ASP A 138 3.26 -11.18 3.68
CA ASP A 138 2.59 -10.18 4.49
C ASP A 138 1.31 -10.71 5.16
N VAL A 139 0.47 -11.45 4.43
CA VAL A 139 -0.73 -12.08 5.02
C VAL A 139 -0.35 -13.08 6.11
N ILE A 140 0.68 -13.89 5.89
CA ILE A 140 1.11 -14.91 6.87
C ILE A 140 1.77 -14.25 8.09
N GLY A 141 2.70 -13.32 7.86
CA GLY A 141 3.54 -12.74 8.90
C GLY A 141 2.87 -11.64 9.71
N PHE A 142 2.01 -10.82 9.10
CA PHE A 142 1.37 -9.69 9.78
C PHE A 142 -0.15 -9.82 9.90
N GLY A 143 -0.78 -10.69 9.11
CA GLY A 143 -2.20 -11.03 9.25
C GLY A 143 -2.41 -12.22 10.19
N LEU A 144 -1.96 -13.40 9.76
CA LEU A 144 -2.24 -14.68 10.41
C LEU A 144 -1.44 -14.86 11.71
N ALA A 145 -0.13 -14.64 11.68
CA ALA A 145 0.72 -14.87 12.85
C ALA A 145 0.31 -14.03 14.08
N PRO A 146 0.09 -12.71 13.95
CA PRO A 146 -0.33 -11.87 15.08
C PRO A 146 -1.72 -12.23 15.60
N ALA A 147 -2.65 -12.58 14.71
CA ALA A 147 -4.02 -12.95 15.09
C ALA A 147 -4.07 -14.24 15.90
N LEU A 148 -3.26 -15.24 15.51
CA LEU A 148 -3.16 -16.50 16.25
C LEU A 148 -2.33 -16.37 17.54
N LEU A 149 -1.32 -15.51 17.57
CA LEU A 149 -0.63 -15.17 18.82
C LEU A 149 -1.62 -14.58 19.84
N ALA A 150 -2.47 -13.64 19.41
CA ALA A 150 -3.52 -13.07 20.25
C ALA A 150 -4.58 -14.11 20.65
N TRP A 151 -4.95 -15.02 19.75
CA TRP A 151 -5.83 -16.17 20.02
C TRP A 151 -5.35 -17.00 21.21
N VAL A 152 -4.12 -17.51 21.11
CA VAL A 152 -3.54 -18.38 22.14
C VAL A 152 -3.25 -17.60 23.42
N TRP A 153 -2.91 -16.32 23.32
CA TRP A 153 -2.58 -15.50 24.48
C TRP A 153 -3.79 -15.07 25.33
N ALA A 154 -4.95 -14.73 24.76
CA ALA A 154 -6.11 -14.31 25.55
C ALA A 154 -7.48 -14.48 24.86
N LEU A 155 -7.54 -14.47 23.53
CA LEU A 155 -8.82 -14.49 22.81
C LEU A 155 -9.59 -15.80 22.97
N GLN A 156 -8.90 -16.93 23.20
CA GLN A 156 -9.54 -18.21 23.51
C GLN A 156 -10.47 -18.13 24.74
N ASP A 157 -10.15 -17.27 25.71
CA ASP A 157 -10.93 -17.11 26.95
C ASP A 157 -12.25 -16.35 26.70
N ALA A 158 -12.37 -15.65 25.57
CA ALA A 158 -13.58 -14.95 25.15
C ALA A 158 -14.55 -15.84 24.34
N GLY A 159 -14.22 -17.12 24.15
CA GLY A 159 -15.06 -18.09 23.46
C GLY A 159 -15.38 -17.68 22.01
N PRO A 160 -16.66 -17.71 21.58
CA PRO A 160 -17.04 -17.44 20.18
C PRO A 160 -16.59 -16.05 19.68
N MET A 161 -16.60 -15.04 20.56
CA MET A 161 -16.22 -13.67 20.19
C MET A 161 -14.73 -13.57 19.85
N GLY A 162 -13.89 -14.36 20.52
CA GLY A 162 -12.47 -14.46 20.19
C GLY A 162 -12.26 -15.01 18.78
N ILE A 163 -13.00 -16.05 18.39
CA ILE A 163 -12.87 -16.69 17.07
C ILE A 163 -13.25 -15.69 15.99
N VAL A 164 -14.39 -15.01 16.18
CA VAL A 164 -14.88 -13.99 15.25
C VAL A 164 -13.86 -12.86 15.10
N ALA A 165 -13.27 -12.38 16.21
CA ALA A 165 -12.26 -11.32 16.16
C ALA A 165 -10.97 -11.74 15.44
N THR A 166 -10.48 -12.96 15.68
CA THR A 166 -9.31 -13.51 14.99
C THR A 166 -9.56 -13.62 13.48
N ILE A 167 -10.70 -14.20 13.08
CA ILE A 167 -11.06 -14.33 11.65
C ILE A 167 -11.23 -12.96 11.02
N TRP A 168 -11.95 -12.05 11.70
CA TRP A 168 -12.17 -10.68 11.24
C TRP A 168 -10.84 -9.98 10.94
N TYR A 169 -9.86 -10.07 11.83
CA TYR A 169 -8.55 -9.45 11.64
C TYR A 169 -7.83 -9.98 10.39
N VAL A 170 -7.79 -11.31 10.21
CA VAL A 170 -7.12 -11.94 9.06
C VAL A 170 -7.81 -11.58 7.75
N VAL A 171 -9.14 -11.53 7.74
CA VAL A 171 -9.94 -11.10 6.58
C VAL A 171 -9.62 -9.64 6.25
N CYS A 172 -9.65 -8.74 7.24
CA CYS A 172 -9.31 -7.33 7.05
C CYS A 172 -7.91 -7.14 6.47
N ALA A 173 -6.92 -7.86 6.99
CA ALA A 173 -5.54 -7.84 6.51
C ALA A 173 -5.46 -8.25 5.03
N SER A 174 -6.12 -9.35 4.67
CA SER A 174 -6.13 -9.90 3.31
C SER A 174 -6.82 -8.97 2.31
N PHE A 175 -8.00 -8.45 2.65
CA PHE A 175 -8.73 -7.48 1.81
C PHE A 175 -7.90 -6.22 1.55
N ARG A 176 -7.17 -5.77 2.57
CA ARG A 176 -6.34 -4.59 2.46
C ARG A 176 -5.14 -4.79 1.53
N LEU A 177 -4.47 -5.94 1.62
CA LEU A 177 -3.37 -6.30 0.73
C LEU A 177 -3.85 -6.46 -0.72
N ALA A 178 -5.00 -7.11 -0.93
CA ALA A 178 -5.62 -7.22 -2.24
C ALA A 178 -5.94 -5.84 -2.84
N ARG A 179 -6.54 -4.94 -2.05
CA ARG A 179 -6.81 -3.56 -2.47
C ARG A 179 -5.53 -2.79 -2.81
N PHE A 180 -4.48 -2.93 -2.00
CA PHE A 180 -3.21 -2.26 -2.24
C PHE A 180 -2.58 -2.71 -3.56
N ASN A 181 -2.65 -4.00 -3.88
CA ASN A 181 -2.13 -4.53 -5.14
C ASN A 181 -2.94 -4.02 -6.36
N VAL A 182 -4.27 -3.89 -6.24
CA VAL A 182 -5.12 -3.33 -7.31
C VAL A 182 -4.95 -1.81 -7.47
N ASP A 183 -4.99 -1.06 -6.35
CA ASP A 183 -4.81 0.41 -6.36
C ASP A 183 -3.41 0.80 -6.89
N ALA A 184 -2.39 -0.07 -6.78
CA ALA A 184 -1.06 0.14 -7.35
C ALA A 184 -1.04 0.13 -8.89
N VAL A 185 -1.96 -0.60 -9.53
CA VAL A 185 -2.10 -0.66 -10.99
C VAL A 185 -2.81 0.60 -11.52
N ASP A 186 -3.87 1.04 -10.84
CA ASP A 186 -4.72 2.14 -11.32
C ASP A 186 -4.26 3.55 -10.89
N ARG A 187 -3.28 3.69 -9.99
CA ARG A 187 -2.82 4.98 -9.39
C ARG A 187 -3.97 5.91 -8.97
N SER A 188 -5.06 5.33 -8.47
CA SER A 188 -6.33 6.01 -8.25
C SER A 188 -6.40 6.88 -6.98
N TRP A 189 -5.32 6.96 -6.19
CA TRP A 189 -5.36 7.67 -4.89
C TRP A 189 -4.84 9.11 -4.99
N PRO A 190 -5.64 10.12 -4.59
CA PRO A 190 -5.27 11.54 -4.76
C PRO A 190 -4.19 12.04 -3.79
N LEU A 191 -3.93 11.34 -2.68
CA LEU A 191 -3.00 11.81 -1.64
C LEU A 191 -1.63 11.17 -1.83
N GLU A 192 -0.71 11.93 -2.42
CA GLU A 192 0.70 11.57 -2.42
C GLU A 192 1.20 11.43 -0.97
N GLY A 193 1.99 10.39 -0.70
CA GLY A 193 2.56 10.17 0.63
C GLY A 193 1.59 9.65 1.70
N HIS A 194 0.34 9.30 1.40
CA HIS A 194 -0.60 8.70 2.36
C HIS A 194 -1.19 7.37 1.87
N SER A 195 -1.26 6.37 2.75
CA SER A 195 -1.97 5.10 2.51
C SER A 195 -3.42 5.20 2.96
N LYS A 196 -4.33 4.53 2.23
CA LYS A 196 -5.73 4.33 2.66
C LYS A 196 -5.74 3.30 3.81
N GLY A 197 -6.01 3.73 5.04
CA GLY A 197 -6.05 2.87 6.23
C GLY A 197 -4.68 2.48 6.78
N LEU A 198 -4.66 1.82 7.94
CA LEU A 198 -3.43 1.46 8.68
C LEU A 198 -2.66 0.29 8.04
N THR A 199 -1.36 0.46 7.74
CA THR A 199 -0.45 -0.55 7.13
C THR A 199 -0.52 -1.91 7.83
N THR A 200 -0.57 -3.01 7.05
CA THR A 200 -0.83 -4.35 7.59
C THR A 200 0.32 -4.76 8.49
N THR A 201 1.54 -4.46 8.03
CA THR A 201 2.79 -4.43 8.78
C THR A 201 2.67 -3.71 10.13
N MET A 202 2.10 -2.50 10.17
CA MET A 202 1.98 -1.73 11.43
C MET A 202 0.90 -2.29 12.35
N ALA A 203 -0.26 -2.67 11.82
CA ALA A 203 -1.30 -3.29 12.62
C ALA A 203 -0.85 -4.65 13.20
N GLY A 204 -0.12 -5.44 12.42
CA GLY A 204 0.50 -6.71 12.85
C GLY A 204 1.56 -6.47 13.91
N GLY A 205 2.48 -5.55 13.65
CA GLY A 205 3.53 -5.17 14.60
C GLY A 205 2.97 -4.65 15.93
N SER A 206 1.93 -3.81 15.88
CA SER A 206 1.25 -3.31 17.08
C SER A 206 0.58 -4.43 17.87
N LEU A 207 -0.08 -5.38 17.20
CA LEU A 207 -0.74 -6.50 17.88
C LEU A 207 0.28 -7.46 18.53
N VAL A 208 1.34 -7.83 17.81
CA VAL A 208 2.44 -8.66 18.35
C VAL A 208 3.08 -8.00 19.55
N THR A 209 3.35 -6.70 19.44
CA THR A 209 3.95 -5.93 20.53
C THR A 209 3.02 -5.87 21.75
N PHE A 210 1.73 -5.61 21.53
CA PHE A 210 0.73 -5.63 22.60
C PHE A 210 0.73 -6.96 23.36
N VAL A 211 0.70 -8.08 22.62
CA VAL A 211 0.78 -9.44 23.21
C VAL A 211 2.09 -9.63 23.98
N TRP A 212 3.23 -9.18 23.41
CA TRP A 212 4.54 -9.34 24.05
C TRP A 212 4.65 -8.57 25.37
N VAL A 213 4.21 -7.30 25.40
CA VAL A 213 4.19 -6.48 26.62
C VAL A 213 3.24 -7.07 27.66
N ALA A 214 2.01 -7.37 27.25
CA ALA A 214 1.00 -7.88 28.18
C ALA A 214 1.40 -9.25 28.76
N ASN A 215 2.09 -10.09 27.99
CA ASN A 215 2.67 -11.33 28.47
C ASN A 215 3.84 -11.10 29.45
N GLY A 216 4.73 -10.14 29.18
CA GLY A 216 5.87 -9.83 30.04
C GLY A 216 5.47 -9.33 31.44
N TYR A 217 4.39 -8.56 31.54
CA TYR A 217 3.86 -8.08 32.82
C TYR A 217 2.84 -9.02 33.49
N GLY A 218 2.61 -10.22 32.94
CA GLY A 218 1.61 -11.15 33.49
C GLY A 218 0.18 -10.61 33.41
N ALA A 219 -0.09 -9.65 32.53
CA ALA A 219 -1.36 -8.94 32.45
C ALA A 219 -2.53 -9.80 31.97
N ARG A 220 -2.27 -11.05 31.54
CA ARG A 220 -3.31 -12.02 31.12
C ARG A 220 -4.41 -12.19 32.18
N TRP A 221 -4.06 -12.20 33.46
CA TRP A 221 -5.03 -12.39 34.55
C TRP A 221 -5.66 -11.09 35.05
N ILE A 222 -5.10 -9.95 34.65
CA ILE A 222 -5.54 -8.61 35.09
C ILE A 222 -6.51 -8.01 34.06
N ILE A 223 -6.24 -8.26 32.78
CA ILE A 223 -7.02 -7.71 31.67
C ILE A 223 -8.28 -8.55 31.45
N PRO A 224 -9.47 -7.94 31.40
CA PRO A 224 -10.69 -8.67 31.11
C PRO A 224 -10.72 -9.15 29.65
N SER A 225 -11.30 -10.33 29.41
CA SER A 225 -11.25 -11.03 28.12
C SER A 225 -11.83 -10.25 26.93
N TRP A 226 -12.71 -9.27 27.18
CA TRP A 226 -13.30 -8.42 26.14
C TRP A 226 -12.33 -7.36 25.60
N LEU A 227 -11.32 -6.94 26.38
CA LEU A 227 -10.41 -5.86 25.98
C LEU A 227 -9.48 -6.30 24.84
N PRO A 228 -8.84 -7.49 24.86
CA PRO A 228 -8.07 -8.01 23.73
C PRO A 228 -8.92 -8.21 22.47
N VAL A 229 -10.17 -8.67 22.63
CA VAL A 229 -11.12 -8.81 21.52
C VAL A 229 -11.38 -7.47 20.86
N LEU A 230 -11.66 -6.43 21.65
CA LEU A 230 -11.86 -5.08 21.15
C LEU A 230 -10.60 -4.53 20.47
N ALA A 231 -9.42 -4.78 21.03
CA ALA A 231 -8.14 -4.37 20.44
C ALA A 231 -7.91 -5.00 19.05
N VAL A 232 -8.11 -6.31 18.93
CA VAL A 232 -7.98 -7.03 17.65
C VAL A 232 -9.02 -6.56 16.63
N ALA A 233 -10.29 -6.43 17.06
CA ALA A 233 -11.37 -5.99 16.18
C ALA A 233 -11.17 -4.55 15.68
N SER A 234 -10.74 -3.65 16.58
CA SER A 234 -10.47 -2.25 16.23
C SER A 234 -9.27 -2.09 15.29
N LEU A 235 -8.20 -2.89 15.46
CA LEU A 235 -7.09 -2.92 14.50
C LEU A 235 -7.54 -3.42 13.12
N GLY A 236 -8.38 -4.46 13.06
CA GLY A 236 -8.96 -4.93 11.80
C GLY A 236 -9.84 -3.88 11.12
N TRP A 237 -10.70 -3.19 11.89
CA TRP A 237 -11.50 -2.07 11.39
C TRP A 237 -10.62 -0.93 10.84
N LEU A 238 -9.52 -0.61 11.52
CA LEU A 238 -8.60 0.46 11.12
C LEU A 238 -7.85 0.15 9.81
N MET A 239 -7.67 -1.13 9.47
CA MET A 239 -7.16 -1.54 8.16
C MET A 239 -8.15 -1.22 7.03
N ILE A 240 -9.43 -1.55 7.20
CA ILE A 240 -10.46 -1.32 6.17
C ILE A 240 -10.86 0.17 6.08
N SER A 241 -10.69 0.91 7.17
CA SER A 241 -11.05 2.32 7.27
C SER A 241 -10.33 3.17 6.22
N SER A 242 -11.04 4.16 5.67
CA SER A 242 -10.52 5.12 4.71
C SER A 242 -9.72 6.26 5.36
N ILE A 243 -9.24 6.09 6.59
CA ILE A 243 -8.43 7.10 7.28
C ILE A 243 -7.05 7.15 6.61
N PRO A 244 -6.59 8.32 6.13
CA PRO A 244 -5.27 8.43 5.50
C PRO A 244 -4.18 8.29 6.55
N PHE A 245 -3.34 7.25 6.46
CA PHE A 245 -2.14 7.12 7.28
C PHE A 245 -0.92 7.59 6.50
N ARG A 246 -0.04 8.34 7.15
CA ARG A 246 1.14 8.92 6.51
C ARG A 246 2.15 7.82 6.15
N ASN A 247 2.50 7.73 4.87
CA ASN A 247 3.57 6.87 4.37
C ASN A 247 4.91 7.56 4.56
N PHE A 248 5.94 6.79 4.93
CA PHE A 248 7.32 7.26 5.07
C PHE A 248 7.97 7.74 3.75
N LYS A 249 7.22 7.85 2.64
CA LYS A 249 7.73 8.32 1.35
C LYS A 249 8.11 9.81 1.38
N ASP A 250 7.43 10.64 2.18
CA ASP A 250 7.78 12.06 2.37
C ASP A 250 9.08 12.26 3.18
N LEU A 251 9.49 11.26 3.95
CA LEU A 251 10.74 11.29 4.72
C LEU A 251 11.97 10.98 3.85
N ARG A 252 11.75 10.57 2.59
CA ARG A 252 12.82 10.22 1.66
C ARG A 252 13.57 11.46 1.17
N ASP A 253 12.92 12.60 1.02
CA ASP A 253 13.58 13.82 0.51
C ASP A 253 14.31 14.62 1.60
N ASN A 254 13.84 14.53 2.84
CA ASN A 254 14.45 15.25 3.96
C ASN A 254 15.55 14.41 4.64
N ARG A 255 16.83 14.69 4.32
CA ARG A 255 18.00 14.04 4.96
C ARG A 255 18.02 14.17 6.49
N ARG A 256 17.38 15.19 7.06
CA ARG A 256 17.27 15.34 8.53
C ARG A 256 16.23 14.37 9.09
N ALA A 257 15.06 14.28 8.47
CA ALA A 257 14.01 13.40 8.92
C ALA A 257 14.42 11.92 8.81
N ARG A 258 15.18 11.54 7.76
CA ARG A 258 15.78 10.20 7.64
C ARG A 258 16.80 9.90 8.74
N ARG A 259 17.63 10.89 9.11
CA ARG A 259 18.58 10.76 10.21
C ARG A 259 17.87 10.64 11.55
N ILE A 260 16.83 11.43 11.78
CA ILE A 260 16.01 11.36 13.00
C ILE A 260 15.32 10.00 13.10
N LEU A 261 14.74 9.48 12.01
CA LEU A 261 14.13 8.15 11.98
C LEU A 261 15.15 7.02 12.22
N ALA A 262 16.33 7.12 11.60
CA ALA A 262 17.40 6.14 11.78
C ALA A 262 17.95 6.17 13.22
N LEU A 263 18.11 7.36 13.80
CA LEU A 263 18.54 7.55 15.18
C LEU A 263 17.45 7.12 16.17
N SER A 264 16.17 7.34 15.88
CA SER A 264 15.07 6.87 16.74
C SER A 264 14.92 5.35 16.71
N LEU A 265 15.09 4.73 15.53
CA LEU A 265 15.14 3.26 15.41
C LEU A 265 16.36 2.68 16.12
N ALA A 266 17.54 3.28 15.93
CA ALA A 266 18.77 2.87 16.62
C ALA A 266 18.66 3.05 18.13
N ALA A 267 18.08 4.16 18.60
CA ALA A 267 17.84 4.41 20.02
C ALA A 267 16.77 3.47 20.62
N CYS A 268 15.72 3.11 19.87
CA CYS A 268 14.77 2.08 20.30
C CYS A 268 15.42 0.70 20.36
N LEU A 269 16.26 0.35 19.38
CA LEU A 269 17.02 -0.91 19.38
C LEU A 269 18.00 -0.97 20.56
N LEU A 270 18.73 0.12 20.80
CA LEU A 270 19.69 0.20 21.89
C LEU A 270 18.99 0.25 23.26
N GLY A 271 17.88 0.98 23.35
CA GLY A 271 16.99 1.01 24.51
C GLY A 271 16.40 -0.36 24.82
N ALA A 272 15.95 -1.11 23.80
CA ALA A 272 15.43 -2.47 23.96
C ALA A 272 16.51 -3.47 24.41
N VAL A 273 17.79 -3.23 24.13
CA VAL A 273 18.90 -4.08 24.62
C VAL A 273 19.24 -3.75 26.08
N VAL A 274 19.04 -2.51 26.53
CA VAL A 274 19.47 -2.02 27.85
C VAL A 274 18.34 -2.02 28.89
N LEU A 275 17.08 -1.88 28.46
CA LEU A 275 15.88 -1.81 29.29
C LEU A 275 14.82 -2.72 28.67
N ASP A 276 14.17 -3.56 29.49
CA ASP A 276 13.22 -4.62 29.09
C ASP A 276 12.68 -4.49 27.65
N PRO A 277 13.14 -5.34 26.71
CA PRO A 277 12.90 -5.16 25.28
C PRO A 277 11.43 -4.95 24.92
N SER A 278 10.52 -5.63 25.61
CA SER A 278 9.08 -5.56 25.37
C SER A 278 8.53 -4.13 25.57
N MET A 279 8.97 -3.40 26.60
CA MET A 279 8.39 -2.10 26.95
C MET A 279 8.66 -1.03 25.89
N TRP A 280 9.86 -0.99 25.31
CA TRP A 280 10.23 0.00 24.30
C TRP A 280 9.52 -0.21 22.96
N TRP A 281 9.36 -1.46 22.53
CA TRP A 281 8.52 -1.78 21.37
C TRP A 281 7.08 -1.36 21.64
N GLY A 282 6.54 -1.62 22.83
CA GLY A 282 5.19 -1.24 23.27
C GLY A 282 4.94 0.26 23.21
N VAL A 283 5.83 1.04 23.82
CA VAL A 283 5.75 2.50 23.81
C VAL A 283 5.85 3.04 22.38
N GLY A 284 6.75 2.52 21.56
CA GLY A 284 6.88 2.90 20.15
C GLY A 284 5.61 2.60 19.34
N ALA A 285 5.02 1.41 19.50
CA ALA A 285 3.79 1.02 18.83
C ALA A 285 2.59 1.88 19.26
N ALA A 286 2.47 2.19 20.56
CA ALA A 286 1.40 3.03 21.10
C ALA A 286 1.53 4.48 20.63
N LEU A 287 2.74 5.05 20.68
CA LEU A 287 3.03 6.40 20.16
C LEU A 287 2.71 6.49 18.67
N TYR A 288 3.10 5.48 17.88
CA TYR A 288 2.81 5.47 16.46
C TYR A 288 1.31 5.36 16.17
N LEU A 289 0.59 4.45 16.83
CA LEU A 289 -0.85 4.30 16.64
C LEU A 289 -1.60 5.58 17.00
N THR A 290 -1.26 6.20 18.13
CA THR A 290 -1.93 7.43 18.58
C THR A 290 -1.57 8.62 17.70
N ALA A 291 -0.29 8.81 17.35
CA ALA A 291 0.14 9.88 16.44
C ALA A 291 -0.42 9.69 15.03
N GLY A 292 -0.40 8.46 14.50
CA GLY A 292 -0.91 8.14 13.17
C GLY A 292 -2.43 8.27 13.06
N LEU A 293 -3.16 7.87 14.12
CA LEU A 293 -4.61 8.05 14.15
C LEU A 293 -5.00 9.52 14.30
N ALA A 294 -4.28 10.29 15.13
CA ALA A 294 -4.48 11.73 15.25
C ALA A 294 -4.21 12.45 13.92
N ASP A 295 -3.06 12.21 13.30
CA ASP A 295 -2.66 12.80 12.01
C ASP A 295 -3.63 12.40 10.88
N GLY A 296 -4.07 11.13 10.87
CA GLY A 296 -5.01 10.62 9.89
C GLY A 296 -6.42 11.19 10.05
N VAL A 297 -6.90 11.37 11.29
CA VAL A 297 -8.19 12.02 11.55
C VAL A 297 -8.15 13.50 11.18
N VAL A 298 -7.09 14.22 11.55
CA VAL A 298 -6.91 15.64 11.18
C VAL A 298 -6.88 15.79 9.67
N THR A 299 -6.10 14.99 8.97
CA THR A 299 -5.99 15.01 7.51
C THR A 299 -7.31 14.64 6.84
N ALA A 300 -8.04 13.66 7.37
CA ALA A 300 -9.37 13.28 6.86
C ALA A 300 -10.40 14.41 7.02
N ILE A 301 -10.43 15.08 8.17
CA ILE A 301 -11.31 16.22 8.42
C ILE A 301 -10.95 17.40 7.51
N TRP A 302 -9.65 17.70 7.39
CA TRP A 302 -9.14 18.78 6.55
C TRP A 302 -9.50 18.56 5.08
N HIS A 303 -9.28 17.36 4.53
CA HIS A 303 -9.64 17.05 3.14
C HIS A 303 -11.15 17.05 2.89
N ARG A 304 -11.96 16.62 3.86
CA ARG A 304 -13.43 16.72 3.75
C ARG A 304 -13.86 18.18 3.68
N ARG A 305 -13.26 19.05 4.50
CA ARG A 305 -13.55 20.50 4.49
C ARG A 305 -13.14 21.16 3.18
N LEU A 306 -11.92 20.91 2.70
CA LEU A 306 -11.42 21.45 1.43
C LEU A 306 -12.27 21.03 0.23
N ARG A 307 -12.64 19.74 0.15
CA ARG A 307 -13.49 19.25 -0.94
C ARG A 307 -14.88 19.88 -0.91
N ASN A 308 -15.46 20.08 0.27
CA ASN A 308 -16.75 20.74 0.39
C ASN A 308 -16.67 22.22 0.00
N ALA A 309 -15.57 22.92 0.32
CA ALA A 309 -15.36 24.30 -0.11
C ALA A 309 -15.24 24.41 -1.64
N LEU A 310 -14.39 23.59 -2.27
CA LEU A 310 -14.25 23.59 -3.73
C LEU A 310 -15.54 23.18 -4.47
N LEU A 311 -16.34 22.29 -3.88
CA LEU A 311 -17.66 21.95 -4.43
C LEU A 311 -18.64 23.11 -4.34
N ILE A 312 -18.59 23.89 -3.26
CA ILE A 312 -19.43 25.09 -3.12
C ILE A 312 -18.98 26.13 -4.15
N ASP A 313 -17.68 26.41 -4.27
CA ASP A 313 -17.14 27.35 -5.25
C ASP A 313 -17.52 26.94 -6.69
N ALA A 314 -17.36 25.65 -7.03
CA ALA A 314 -17.73 25.14 -8.35
C ALA A 314 -19.23 25.18 -8.63
N LEU A 315 -20.07 25.00 -7.60
CA LEU A 315 -21.52 25.17 -7.73
C LEU A 315 -21.88 26.65 -7.91
N GLU A 316 -21.23 27.56 -7.19
CA GLU A 316 -21.44 29.00 -7.36
C GLU A 316 -21.03 29.48 -8.75
N GLU A 317 -19.89 29.03 -9.27
CA GLU A 317 -19.45 29.30 -10.66
C GLU A 317 -20.48 28.78 -11.68
N ALA A 318 -20.96 27.54 -11.53
CA ALA A 318 -21.96 26.97 -12.44
C ALA A 318 -23.33 27.69 -12.37
N TRP A 319 -23.71 28.18 -11.20
CA TRP A 319 -24.93 28.99 -11.04
C TRP A 319 -24.79 30.38 -11.65
N ALA A 320 -23.61 31.01 -11.52
CA ALA A 320 -23.33 32.30 -12.12
C ALA A 320 -23.32 32.23 -13.65
N GLU A 321 -22.69 31.20 -14.23
CA GLU A 321 -22.72 30.97 -15.69
C GLU A 321 -24.14 30.71 -16.21
N GLY A 322 -24.99 30.02 -15.43
CA GLY A 322 -26.39 29.80 -15.79
C GLY A 322 -27.24 31.08 -15.79
N LEU A 323 -26.97 32.00 -14.87
CA LEU A 323 -27.67 33.31 -14.79
C LEU A 323 -27.28 34.25 -15.94
N ASP A 324 -26.00 34.27 -16.35
CA ASP A 324 -25.55 35.06 -17.50
C ASP A 324 -26.20 34.59 -18.82
N THR A 325 -26.42 33.28 -18.97
CA THR A 325 -27.09 32.76 -20.17
C THR A 325 -28.56 33.16 -20.29
N ASP A 326 -29.29 33.27 -19.17
CA ASP A 326 -30.70 33.65 -19.20
C ASP A 326 -30.88 35.17 -19.48
N GLU A 327 -29.97 36.03 -18.99
CA GLU A 327 -29.99 37.47 -19.30
C GLU A 327 -29.65 37.77 -20.77
N GLU A 328 -28.72 37.02 -21.38
CA GLU A 328 -28.37 37.20 -22.80
C GLU A 328 -29.51 36.80 -23.75
N TYR A 329 -30.31 35.78 -23.38
CA TYR A 329 -31.51 35.40 -24.13
C TYR A 329 -32.66 36.42 -24.00
N GLU A 330 -32.87 37.03 -22.83
CA GLU A 330 -33.86 38.11 -22.69
C GLU A 330 -33.43 39.41 -23.40
N GLY A 331 -32.13 39.70 -23.47
CA GLY A 331 -31.58 40.83 -24.21
C GLY A 331 -31.70 40.69 -25.74
N SER A 332 -31.68 39.47 -26.27
CA SER A 332 -31.85 39.18 -27.71
C SER A 332 -33.31 39.19 -28.19
N LEU A 333 -34.28 39.17 -27.26
CA LEU A 333 -35.73 39.13 -27.57
C LEU A 333 -36.40 40.51 -27.48
N ARG A 334 -35.64 41.58 -27.21
CA ARG A 334 -36.11 42.98 -27.20
C ARG A 334 -35.62 43.77 -28.41
#